data_AF-A0A397EFS1-F1
#
_entry.id   AF-A0A397EFS1-F1
#
_cell.length_a   1.000
_cell.length_b   1.000
_cell.length_c   1.000
_cell.angle_alpha   90.00
_cell.angle_beta   90.00
_cell.angle_gamma   90.00
#
_symmetry.space_group_name_H-M   'P 1'
#
loop_
_entity.id
_entity.type
_entity.pdbx_description
1 polymer ?
#
loop_
_entity_poly.entity_id
_entity_poly.type
_entity_poly.pdbx_seq_one_letter_code
_entity_poly.pdbx_strand_id
1 'polypeptide(L)'
;MNASGLKAKNITMVLTLLSVYDTISLPLDQVQHHVRVDLEDDLDAPLFSQLPFLVDCINQFLANNDQGNILVHCRPWVDPNPHFRQDLALFHSVLSHSSVASADLASRSLPQLHFHSSFVHPISVDQTKTLTIRLESDPKHDDATSLLAASMFPFSTVVAVTNATNTPFAYLFVTAIEHINIQDLTLDHANGEGLPTLADLHATLHRFYTPDQLEPGTRCLVLHFRLVAAAVGQGASI
;
A
#
# COMPACT_ATOMS: atom_id res chain seq x y z
N MET A 1 -13.16 -16.53 -25.05
CA MET A 1 -14.10 -15.40 -25.24
C MET A 1 -13.71 -14.71 -26.55
N ASN A 2 -14.62 -14.42 -27.46
CA ASN A 2 -14.27 -13.76 -28.72
C ASN A 2 -14.36 -12.23 -28.57
N ALA A 3 -13.66 -11.47 -29.42
CA ALA A 3 -13.52 -10.03 -29.25
C ALA A 3 -14.85 -9.27 -29.38
N SER A 4 -15.80 -9.83 -30.15
CA SER A 4 -17.17 -9.38 -30.21
C SER A 4 -17.88 -9.40 -28.85
N GLY A 5 -17.56 -10.36 -27.98
CA GLY A 5 -18.11 -10.45 -26.62
C GLY A 5 -17.61 -9.34 -25.71
N LEU A 6 -16.30 -9.02 -25.76
CA LEU A 6 -15.73 -7.89 -25.00
C LEU A 6 -16.37 -6.57 -25.43
N LYS A 7 -16.45 -6.34 -26.75
CA LYS A 7 -17.08 -5.14 -27.32
C LYS A 7 -18.56 -5.02 -26.96
N ALA A 8 -19.33 -6.10 -27.08
CA ALA A 8 -20.76 -6.11 -26.76
C ALA A 8 -21.04 -5.81 -25.28
N LYS A 9 -20.09 -6.15 -24.39
CA LYS A 9 -20.18 -5.87 -22.95
C LYS A 9 -19.47 -4.59 -22.55
N ASN A 10 -19.00 -3.79 -23.51
CA ASN A 10 -18.21 -2.58 -23.26
C ASN A 10 -17.04 -2.84 -22.30
N ILE A 11 -16.40 -4.02 -22.38
CA ILE A 11 -15.21 -4.31 -21.58
C ILE A 11 -14.04 -3.54 -22.17
N THR A 12 -13.51 -2.59 -21.41
CA THR A 12 -12.35 -1.78 -21.84
C THR A 12 -11.13 -2.00 -20.95
N MET A 13 -11.31 -2.64 -19.79
CA MET A 13 -10.22 -3.12 -18.93
C MET A 13 -10.34 -4.62 -18.64
N VAL A 14 -9.20 -5.31 -18.69
CA VAL A 14 -9.08 -6.71 -18.25
C VAL A 14 -8.05 -6.79 -17.12
N LEU A 15 -8.46 -7.37 -16.00
CA LEU A 15 -7.59 -7.75 -14.90
C LEU A 15 -7.36 -9.26 -14.95
N THR A 16 -6.12 -9.71 -15.13
CA THR A 16 -5.79 -11.13 -15.13
C THR A 16 -5.11 -11.52 -13.83
N LEU A 17 -5.70 -12.50 -13.14
CA LEU A 17 -5.24 -13.06 -11.88
C LEU A 17 -4.88 -14.54 -12.10
N LEU A 18 -3.76 -14.78 -12.80
CA LEU A 18 -3.34 -16.12 -13.25
C LEU A 18 -1.84 -16.29 -13.08
N SER A 19 -1.37 -17.52 -12.81
CA SER A 19 0.06 -17.83 -12.73
C SER A 19 0.74 -17.55 -14.07
N VAL A 20 1.99 -17.06 -14.07
CA VAL A 20 2.79 -16.76 -15.28
C VAL A 20 2.75 -17.85 -16.36
N TYR A 21 2.59 -19.11 -15.95
CA TYR A 21 2.53 -20.28 -16.83
C TYR A 21 1.16 -20.49 -17.49
N ASP A 22 0.11 -19.85 -16.98
CA ASP A 22 -1.24 -19.91 -17.53
C ASP A 22 -1.37 -19.02 -18.77
N THR A 23 -1.81 -19.66 -19.86
CA THR A 23 -2.04 -18.99 -21.15
C THR A 23 -3.36 -18.23 -21.15
N ILE A 24 -3.33 -16.96 -21.56
CA ILE A 24 -4.53 -16.14 -21.69
C ILE A 24 -5.07 -16.28 -23.11
N SER A 25 -6.26 -16.85 -23.25
CA SER A 25 -6.99 -16.93 -24.53
C SER A 25 -8.05 -15.82 -24.65
N LEU A 26 -7.63 -14.57 -24.39
CA LEU A 26 -8.46 -13.37 -24.53
C LEU A 26 -7.84 -12.43 -25.59
N PRO A 27 -8.66 -11.74 -26.39
CA PRO A 27 -8.19 -10.75 -27.36
C PRO A 27 -7.82 -9.45 -26.65
N LEU A 28 -6.70 -9.47 -25.93
CA LEU A 28 -6.20 -8.36 -25.09
C LEU A 28 -5.76 -7.14 -25.91
N ASP A 29 -5.45 -7.36 -27.19
CA ASP A 29 -5.17 -6.30 -28.18
C ASP A 29 -6.38 -5.38 -28.42
N GLN A 30 -7.59 -5.80 -28.03
CA GLN A 30 -8.82 -5.03 -28.23
C GLN A 30 -9.32 -4.33 -26.96
N VAL A 31 -8.60 -4.43 -25.84
CA VAL A 31 -8.93 -3.68 -24.62
C VAL A 31 -7.95 -2.53 -24.45
N GLN A 32 -8.44 -1.42 -23.89
CA GLN A 32 -7.64 -0.23 -23.68
C GLN A 32 -6.61 -0.44 -22.56
N HIS A 33 -6.99 -1.22 -21.55
CA HIS A 33 -6.15 -1.48 -20.39
C HIS A 33 -6.14 -2.98 -20.08
N HIS A 34 -4.93 -3.53 -19.92
CA HIS A 34 -4.72 -4.88 -19.43
C HIS A 34 -3.69 -4.85 -18.31
N VAL A 35 -4.08 -5.36 -17.15
CA VAL A 35 -3.17 -5.57 -16.02
C VAL A 35 -3.17 -7.07 -15.71
N ARG A 36 -1.96 -7.62 -15.57
CA ARG A 36 -1.75 -8.99 -15.15
C ARG A 36 -1.05 -8.97 -13.79
N VAL A 37 -1.63 -9.69 -12.84
CA VAL A 37 -1.02 -9.98 -11.55
C VAL A 37 -0.83 -11.49 -11.47
N ASP A 38 0.42 -11.89 -11.34
CA ASP A 38 0.78 -13.29 -11.24
C ASP A 38 0.41 -13.80 -9.85
N LEU A 39 -0.58 -14.68 -9.85
CA LEU A 39 -1.06 -15.38 -8.67
C LEU A 39 -0.77 -16.86 -8.88
N GLU A 40 0.23 -17.37 -8.16
CA GLU A 40 0.52 -18.80 -8.14
C GLU A 40 -0.58 -19.56 -7.39
N ASP A 41 -0.68 -20.85 -7.69
CA ASP A 41 -1.59 -21.79 -7.01
C ASP A 41 -0.91 -22.34 -5.75
N ASP A 42 -0.26 -21.46 -4.99
CA ASP A 42 0.40 -21.81 -3.74
C ASP A 42 -0.39 -21.26 -2.54
N LEU A 43 -0.14 -21.85 -1.38
CA LEU A 43 -0.81 -21.48 -0.12
C LEU A 43 -0.24 -20.20 0.50
N ASP A 44 0.88 -19.70 -0.04
CA ASP A 44 1.71 -18.67 0.58
C ASP A 44 1.81 -17.38 -0.25
N ALA A 45 1.20 -17.32 -1.45
CA ALA A 45 1.20 -16.13 -2.28
C ALA A 45 0.61 -14.95 -1.50
N PRO A 46 1.33 -13.82 -1.41
CA PRO A 46 0.97 -12.71 -0.53
C PRO A 46 -0.13 -11.85 -1.16
N LEU A 47 -1.31 -12.42 -1.41
CA LEU A 47 -2.47 -11.75 -2.00
C LEU A 47 -2.78 -10.44 -1.28
N PHE A 48 -2.73 -10.46 0.06
CA PHE A 48 -2.98 -9.28 0.88
C PHE A 48 -2.08 -8.09 0.54
N SER A 49 -0.85 -8.35 0.07
CA SER A 49 0.08 -7.32 -0.41
C SER A 49 -0.22 -6.85 -1.85
N GLN A 50 -0.88 -7.68 -2.66
CA GLN A 50 -1.20 -7.40 -4.06
C GLN A 50 -2.57 -6.73 -4.27
N LEU A 51 -3.53 -6.95 -3.37
CA LEU A 51 -4.86 -6.31 -3.43
C LEU A 51 -4.80 -4.78 -3.54
N PRO A 52 -3.93 -4.05 -2.82
CA PRO A 52 -3.77 -2.60 -2.97
C PRO A 52 -3.45 -2.17 -4.41
N PHE A 53 -2.51 -2.84 -5.07
CA PHE A 53 -2.15 -2.56 -6.46
C PHE A 53 -3.34 -2.76 -7.42
N LEU A 54 -4.11 -3.83 -7.21
CA LEU A 54 -5.31 -4.10 -8.02
C LEU A 54 -6.36 -3.00 -7.85
N VAL A 55 -6.60 -2.55 -6.62
CA VAL A 55 -7.53 -1.45 -6.33
C VAL A 55 -7.04 -0.14 -6.95
N ASP A 56 -5.75 0.16 -6.87
CA ASP A 56 -5.15 1.35 -7.48
C ASP A 56 -5.32 1.33 -9.02
N CYS A 57 -5.02 0.21 -9.67
CA CYS A 57 -5.22 0.04 -11.12
C CYS A 57 -6.69 0.28 -11.51
N ILE A 58 -7.64 -0.24 -10.73
CA ILE A 58 -9.08 -0.03 -10.97
C ILE A 58 -9.43 1.45 -10.81
N ASN A 59 -8.97 2.10 -9.74
CA ASN A 59 -9.27 3.51 -9.49
C ASN A 59 -8.68 4.43 -10.57
N GLN A 60 -7.45 4.19 -11.00
CA GLN A 60 -6.83 4.93 -12.11
C GLN A 60 -7.60 4.73 -13.41
N PHE A 61 -8.06 3.50 -13.68
CA PHE A 61 -8.90 3.24 -14.84
C PHE A 61 -10.23 4.00 -14.76
N LEU A 62 -10.93 3.95 -13.63
CA LEU A 62 -12.21 4.62 -13.42
C LEU A 62 -12.09 6.16 -13.46
N ALA A 63 -10.99 6.72 -12.96
CA ALA A 63 -10.75 8.16 -12.98
C ALA A 63 -10.49 8.72 -14.39
N ASN A 64 -9.90 7.89 -15.27
CA ASN A 64 -9.54 8.28 -16.64
C ASN A 64 -10.58 7.85 -17.70
N ASN A 65 -11.55 7.01 -17.34
CA ASN A 65 -12.53 6.46 -18.26
C ASN A 65 -13.94 6.51 -17.68
N ASP A 66 -14.77 7.42 -18.21
CA ASP A 66 -16.17 7.58 -17.78
C ASP A 66 -17.10 6.45 -18.26
N GLN A 67 -16.64 5.58 -19.17
CA GLN A 67 -17.46 4.58 -19.86
C GLN A 67 -16.65 3.31 -20.14
N GLY A 68 -16.80 2.30 -19.30
CA GLY A 68 -16.11 1.03 -19.49
C GLY A 68 -16.36 0.03 -18.38
N ASN A 69 -16.58 -1.23 -18.74
CA ASN A 69 -16.71 -2.32 -17.79
C ASN A 69 -15.36 -3.01 -17.60
N ILE A 70 -15.12 -3.50 -16.38
CA ILE A 70 -13.90 -4.24 -16.02
C ILE A 70 -14.23 -5.72 -16.03
N LEU A 71 -13.45 -6.50 -16.76
CA LEU A 71 -13.49 -7.96 -16.69
C LEU A 71 -12.35 -8.45 -15.79
N VAL A 72 -12.71 -9.10 -14.68
CA VAL A 72 -11.74 -9.84 -13.87
C VAL A 72 -11.67 -11.27 -14.39
N HIS A 73 -10.56 -11.60 -15.02
CA HIS A 73 -10.23 -12.93 -15.51
C HIS A 73 -9.35 -13.65 -14.49
N CYS A 74 -10.00 -14.43 -13.64
CA CYS A 74 -9.37 -15.35 -12.71
C CYS A 74 -9.56 -16.80 -13.19
N ARG A 75 -8.76 -17.74 -12.66
CA ARG A 75 -8.92 -19.16 -12.99
C ARG A 75 -10.36 -19.65 -12.68
N PRO A 76 -10.91 -20.58 -13.50
CA PRO A 76 -12.19 -21.20 -13.20
C PRO A 76 -12.07 -22.11 -11.96
N TRP A 77 -12.63 -21.64 -10.85
CA TRP A 77 -13.12 -22.38 -9.69
C TRP A 77 -12.33 -23.64 -9.28
N VAL A 78 -11.14 -23.43 -8.73
CA VAL A 78 -10.85 -24.06 -7.44
C VAL A 78 -11.53 -23.14 -6.43
N ASP A 79 -12.33 -23.68 -5.50
CA ASP A 79 -12.84 -22.87 -4.38
C ASP A 79 -11.68 -22.04 -3.84
N PRO A 80 -11.79 -20.69 -3.72
CA PRO A 80 -10.69 -19.90 -3.20
C PRO A 80 -10.30 -20.53 -1.88
N ASN A 81 -9.03 -20.93 -1.80
CA ASN A 81 -8.56 -21.74 -0.69
C ASN A 81 -8.90 -21.01 0.63
N PRO A 82 -9.07 -21.72 1.76
CA PRO A 82 -9.47 -21.07 3.00
C PRO A 82 -8.59 -19.88 3.39
N HIS A 83 -7.30 -19.93 3.05
CA HIS A 83 -6.34 -18.84 3.27
C HIS A 83 -6.69 -17.58 2.46
N PHE A 84 -6.97 -17.71 1.16
CA PHE A 84 -7.41 -16.63 0.28
C PHE A 84 -8.67 -15.94 0.83
N ARG A 85 -9.66 -16.72 1.28
CA ARG A 85 -10.90 -16.17 1.84
C ARG A 85 -10.63 -15.40 3.14
N GLN A 86 -9.72 -15.90 3.98
CA GLN A 86 -9.31 -15.22 5.21
C GLN A 86 -8.60 -13.89 4.89
N ASP A 87 -7.67 -13.88 3.93
CA ASP A 87 -6.98 -12.65 3.52
C ASP A 87 -7.94 -11.62 2.92
N LEU A 88 -8.87 -12.06 2.08
CA LEU A 88 -9.88 -11.17 1.52
C LEU A 88 -10.82 -10.61 2.61
N ALA A 89 -11.24 -11.44 3.57
CA ALA A 89 -12.07 -11.00 4.69
C ALA A 89 -11.31 -10.03 5.61
N LEU A 90 -10.03 -10.29 5.87
CA LEU A 90 -9.16 -9.41 6.63
C LEU A 90 -8.98 -8.07 5.90
N PHE A 91 -8.76 -8.10 4.58
CA PHE A 91 -8.57 -6.90 3.77
C PHE A 91 -9.83 -6.06 3.76
N HIS A 92 -10.98 -6.70 3.57
CA HIS A 92 -12.28 -6.06 3.70
C HIS A 92 -12.46 -5.43 5.09
N SER A 93 -12.12 -6.15 6.17
CA SER A 93 -12.24 -5.66 7.54
C SER A 93 -11.37 -4.42 7.79
N VAL A 94 -10.13 -4.44 7.28
CA VAL A 94 -9.26 -3.27 7.30
C VAL A 94 -9.91 -2.12 6.53
N LEU A 95 -10.32 -2.33 5.28
CA LEU A 95 -10.97 -1.30 4.44
C LEU A 95 -12.23 -0.71 5.09
N SER A 96 -13.08 -1.54 5.69
CA SER A 96 -14.34 -1.14 6.32
C SER A 96 -14.16 -0.53 7.70
N HIS A 97 -12.93 -0.22 8.12
CA HIS A 97 -12.62 0.35 9.44
C HIS A 97 -13.15 -0.50 10.60
N SER A 98 -13.25 -1.81 10.38
CA SER A 98 -13.67 -2.75 11.42
C SER A 98 -12.51 -3.02 12.38
N SER A 99 -12.83 -3.45 13.60
CA SER A 99 -11.79 -3.86 14.56
C SER A 99 -11.06 -5.08 14.03
N VAL A 100 -9.72 -4.99 13.96
CA VAL A 100 -8.83 -6.06 13.49
C VAL A 100 -7.81 -6.36 14.58
N ALA A 101 -7.65 -7.63 14.94
CA ALA A 101 -6.66 -8.01 15.93
C ALA A 101 -5.25 -7.91 15.34
N SER A 102 -4.30 -7.38 16.13
CA SER A 102 -2.90 -7.26 15.68
C SER A 102 -2.27 -8.62 15.34
N ALA A 103 -2.73 -9.71 15.99
CA ALA A 103 -2.25 -11.06 15.75
C ALA A 103 -2.61 -11.56 14.34
N ASP A 104 -3.79 -11.18 13.83
CA ASP A 104 -4.21 -11.54 12.47
C ASP A 104 -3.29 -10.87 11.44
N LEU A 105 -2.92 -9.61 11.68
CA LEU A 105 -1.99 -8.86 10.82
C LEU A 105 -0.54 -9.35 10.95
N ALA A 106 -0.11 -9.71 12.16
CA ALA A 106 1.23 -10.25 12.44
C ALA A 106 1.52 -11.56 11.70
N SER A 107 0.48 -12.34 11.40
CA SER A 107 0.59 -13.60 10.66
C SER A 107 0.82 -13.42 9.15
N ARG A 108 0.82 -12.18 8.65
CA ARG A 108 0.92 -11.86 7.22
C ARG A 108 2.29 -11.30 6.87
N SER A 109 2.73 -11.57 5.64
CA SER A 109 3.88 -10.89 5.05
C SER A 109 3.45 -9.48 4.63
N LEU A 110 3.76 -8.49 5.46
CA LEU A 110 3.42 -7.10 5.24
C LEU A 110 4.66 -6.26 4.90
N PRO A 111 4.53 -5.28 4.00
CA PRO A 111 5.58 -4.27 3.76
C PRO A 111 5.91 -3.52 5.05
N GLN A 112 7.20 -3.29 5.29
CA GLN A 112 7.68 -2.57 6.46
C GLN A 112 7.86 -1.06 6.19
N LEU A 113 7.38 -0.22 7.10
CA LEU A 113 7.60 1.21 7.11
C LEU A 113 8.39 1.62 8.35
N HIS A 114 9.58 2.16 8.13
CA HIS A 114 10.60 2.40 9.15
C HIS A 114 10.47 3.77 9.81
N PHE A 115 10.17 3.84 11.09
CA PHE A 115 10.05 5.09 11.83
C PHE A 115 11.16 5.26 12.85
N HIS A 116 11.56 6.52 13.07
CA HIS A 116 12.35 6.86 14.25
C HIS A 116 11.54 6.60 15.53
N SER A 117 12.20 6.16 16.60
CA SER A 117 11.54 5.76 17.86
C SER A 117 10.69 6.87 18.50
N SER A 118 11.02 8.14 18.24
CA SER A 118 10.23 9.30 18.67
C SER A 118 8.80 9.32 18.11
N PHE A 119 8.53 8.61 17.01
CA PHE A 119 7.21 8.58 16.38
C PHE A 119 6.31 7.43 16.85
N VAL A 120 6.80 6.54 17.71
CA VAL A 120 5.99 5.43 18.22
C VAL A 120 4.74 5.94 18.93
N HIS A 121 4.89 6.79 19.94
CA HIS A 121 3.76 7.31 20.73
C HIS A 121 2.81 8.21 19.91
N PRO A 122 3.29 9.16 19.09
CA PRO A 122 2.43 9.95 18.20
C PRO A 122 1.59 9.14 17.20
N ILE A 123 2.08 7.96 16.77
CA ILE A 123 1.37 7.09 15.83
C ILE A 123 0.42 6.13 16.55
N SER A 124 0.89 5.43 17.59
CA SER A 124 0.16 4.30 18.19
C SER A 124 -0.75 4.67 19.35
N VAL A 125 -0.54 5.84 19.99
CA VAL A 125 -1.30 6.28 21.17
C VAL A 125 -2.05 7.57 20.87
N ASP A 126 -1.34 8.65 20.58
CA ASP A 126 -1.96 9.98 20.43
C ASP A 126 -2.65 10.14 19.07
N GLN A 127 -2.23 9.35 18.07
CA GLN A 127 -2.69 9.40 16.68
C GLN A 127 -2.60 10.82 16.07
N THR A 128 -1.61 11.60 16.51
CA THR A 128 -1.31 12.95 16.01
C THR A 128 -0.46 12.92 14.74
N LYS A 129 0.30 11.85 14.52
CA LYS A 129 1.05 11.61 13.27
C LYS A 129 0.27 10.67 12.36
N THR A 130 -0.24 11.19 11.26
CA THR A 130 -1.14 10.52 10.30
C THR A 130 -0.57 10.44 8.89
N LEU A 131 0.62 11.00 8.66
CA LEU A 131 1.36 10.80 7.43
C LEU A 131 2.86 10.65 7.68
N THR A 132 3.57 10.19 6.68
CA THR A 132 5.03 10.24 6.65
C THR A 132 5.56 10.67 5.31
N ILE A 133 6.67 11.41 5.31
CA ILE A 133 7.33 11.85 4.08
C ILE A 133 8.56 10.99 3.79
N ARG A 134 8.74 10.57 2.52
CA ARG A 134 9.91 9.85 2.00
C ARG A 134 10.39 10.47 0.70
N LEU A 135 11.67 10.35 0.38
CA LEU A 135 12.15 10.78 -0.94
C LEU A 135 11.86 9.67 -1.96
N GLU A 136 11.47 10.05 -3.18
CA GLU A 136 11.34 9.07 -4.28
C GLU A 136 12.69 8.40 -4.61
N SER A 137 13.80 9.06 -4.25
CA SER A 137 15.17 8.57 -4.40
C SER A 137 15.64 7.66 -3.26
N ASP A 138 14.83 7.43 -2.22
CA ASP A 138 15.25 6.58 -1.10
C ASP A 138 15.67 5.19 -1.62
N PRO A 139 16.84 4.68 -1.17
CA PRO A 139 17.41 3.46 -1.73
C PRO A 139 16.45 2.30 -1.55
N LYS A 140 16.23 1.57 -2.64
CA LYS A 140 15.55 0.26 -2.63
C LYS A 140 16.31 -0.61 -1.63
N HIS A 141 15.74 -0.87 -0.47
CA HIS A 141 16.36 -1.82 0.43
C HIS A 141 16.33 -3.18 -0.28
N ASP A 142 17.50 -3.80 -0.43
CA ASP A 142 17.66 -5.10 -1.11
C ASP A 142 16.98 -6.26 -0.36
N ASP A 143 16.35 -5.99 0.79
CA ASP A 143 15.68 -6.99 1.61
C ASP A 143 14.21 -7.11 1.20
N ALA A 144 13.79 -8.31 0.81
CA ALA A 144 12.48 -8.60 0.21
C ALA A 144 11.26 -8.21 1.07
N THR A 145 11.46 -7.90 2.35
CA THR A 145 10.42 -7.47 3.32
C THR A 145 10.35 -5.96 3.51
N SER A 146 11.39 -5.22 3.11
CA SER A 146 11.48 -3.78 3.24
C SER A 146 11.02 -3.11 1.94
N LEU A 147 9.77 -3.38 1.56
CA LEU A 147 9.14 -2.75 0.40
C LEU A 147 9.12 -1.23 0.59
N LEU A 148 9.70 -0.53 -0.38
CA LEU A 148 9.78 0.93 -0.44
C LEU A 148 8.41 1.57 -0.36
N ALA A 149 8.38 2.79 0.16
CA ALA A 149 7.30 3.76 -0.09
C ALA A 149 6.92 3.85 -1.59
N ALA A 150 7.92 3.78 -2.50
CA ALA A 150 7.73 3.82 -3.95
C ALA A 150 7.09 2.55 -4.55
N SER A 151 7.05 1.45 -3.80
CA SER A 151 6.33 0.21 -4.16
C SER A 151 5.03 0.03 -3.36
N MET A 152 4.70 1.00 -2.49
CA MET A 152 3.42 1.00 -1.81
C MET A 152 2.37 1.61 -2.73
N PHE A 153 1.17 1.07 -2.63
CA PHE A 153 0.01 1.59 -3.31
C PHE A 153 -0.94 2.18 -2.28
N PRO A 154 -1.84 3.10 -2.68
CA PRO A 154 -3.01 3.39 -1.88
C PRO A 154 -3.69 2.08 -1.44
N PHE A 155 -4.25 2.08 -0.23
CA PHE A 155 -4.89 0.94 0.41
C PHE A 155 -3.96 -0.19 0.88
N SER A 156 -2.63 -0.01 0.81
CA SER A 156 -1.68 -0.94 1.41
C SER A 156 -1.82 -0.99 2.93
N THR A 157 -1.78 -2.20 3.49
CA THR A 157 -1.56 -2.38 4.93
C THR A 157 -0.07 -2.62 5.15
N VAL A 158 0.53 -1.84 6.03
CA VAL A 158 1.97 -1.85 6.31
C VAL A 158 2.21 -2.12 7.79
N VAL A 159 3.37 -2.70 8.10
CA VAL A 159 3.85 -2.82 9.48
C VAL A 159 4.82 -1.67 9.76
N ALA A 160 4.51 -0.89 10.79
CA ALA A 160 5.38 0.18 11.26
C ALA A 160 6.42 -0.42 12.23
N VAL A 161 7.70 -0.24 11.90
CA VAL A 161 8.84 -0.77 12.66
C VAL A 161 9.80 0.36 13.03
N THR A 162 10.66 0.13 14.02
CA THR A 162 11.74 1.08 14.34
C THR A 162 13.09 0.61 13.83
N ASN A 163 13.90 1.53 13.29
CA ASN A 163 15.18 1.22 12.63
C ASN A 163 16.19 0.49 13.54
N ALA A 164 16.06 0.62 14.86
CA ALA A 164 17.03 0.06 15.80
C ALA A 164 16.85 -1.43 16.03
N THR A 165 15.61 -1.95 15.92
CA THR A 165 15.28 -3.31 16.34
C THR A 165 14.38 -4.06 15.35
N ASN A 166 13.96 -3.41 14.25
CA ASN A 166 12.93 -3.88 13.32
C ASN A 166 11.68 -4.43 14.03
N THR A 167 11.43 -3.97 15.26
CA THR A 167 10.32 -4.45 16.08
C THR A 167 9.05 -3.75 15.63
N PRO A 168 8.00 -4.50 15.23
CA PRO A 168 6.69 -3.93 14.94
C PRO A 168 6.13 -3.19 16.16
N PHE A 169 5.65 -1.97 15.95
CA PHE A 169 4.94 -1.21 16.99
C PHE A 169 3.51 -0.85 16.58
N ALA A 170 3.19 -0.85 15.29
CA ALA A 170 1.84 -0.61 14.78
C ALA A 170 1.62 -1.25 13.41
N TYR A 171 0.35 -1.42 13.05
CA TYR A 171 -0.09 -1.75 11.70
C TYR A 171 -0.89 -0.58 11.16
N LEU A 172 -0.51 -0.09 9.99
CA LEU A 172 -1.07 1.11 9.38
C LEU A 172 -1.73 0.77 8.06
N PHE A 173 -2.81 1.48 7.75
CA PHE A 173 -3.47 1.42 6.46
C PHE A 173 -3.17 2.71 5.71
N VAL A 174 -2.50 2.59 4.56
CA VAL A 174 -2.15 3.69 3.67
C VAL A 174 -3.43 4.14 2.96
N THR A 175 -3.89 5.35 3.26
CA THR A 175 -5.14 5.88 2.71
C THR A 175 -4.92 6.61 1.39
N ALA A 176 -3.78 7.26 1.23
CA ALA A 176 -3.40 7.98 0.02
C ALA A 176 -1.87 8.11 -0.08
N ILE A 177 -1.40 8.31 -1.32
CA ILE A 177 0.00 8.60 -1.61
C ILE A 177 0.01 9.84 -2.50
N GLU A 178 0.65 10.90 -2.04
CA GLU A 178 0.85 12.12 -2.82
C GLU A 178 2.27 12.19 -3.34
N HIS A 179 2.41 12.60 -4.61
CA HIS A 179 3.70 12.89 -5.23
C HIS A 179 3.86 14.39 -5.33
N ILE A 180 4.81 14.95 -4.58
CA ILE A 180 4.99 16.39 -4.44
C ILE A 180 6.48 16.74 -4.43
N ASN A 181 6.84 17.98 -4.74
CA ASN A 181 8.21 18.43 -4.54
C ASN A 181 8.40 18.91 -3.10
N ILE A 182 9.61 18.78 -2.57
CA ILE A 182 9.92 19.18 -1.19
C ILE A 182 9.60 20.64 -0.87
N GLN A 183 9.72 21.54 -1.85
CA GLN A 183 9.42 22.97 -1.71
C GLN A 183 7.93 23.28 -1.63
N ASP A 184 7.09 22.35 -2.09
CA ASP A 184 5.64 22.51 -2.14
C ASP A 184 4.98 21.92 -0.87
N LEU A 185 5.79 21.46 0.10
CA LEU A 185 5.28 21.00 1.38
C LEU A 185 4.61 22.14 2.16
N THR A 186 3.42 21.86 2.71
CA THR A 186 2.56 22.85 3.35
C THR A 186 2.51 22.66 4.86
N LEU A 187 1.85 23.60 5.55
CA LEU A 187 1.54 23.46 6.97
C LEU A 187 0.67 22.22 7.26
N ASP A 188 -0.19 21.81 6.32
CA ASP A 188 -1.01 20.61 6.50
C ASP A 188 -0.16 19.33 6.52
N HIS A 189 0.91 19.27 5.71
CA HIS A 189 1.88 18.18 5.80
C HIS A 189 2.62 18.17 7.15
N ALA A 190 2.98 19.34 7.67
CA ALA A 190 3.60 19.44 9.00
C ALA A 190 2.65 18.96 10.09
N ASN A 191 1.40 19.40 10.07
CA ASN A 191 0.37 18.98 11.02
C ASN A 191 0.15 17.46 10.97
N GLY A 192 0.11 16.86 9.77
CA GLY A 192 0.00 15.41 9.59
C GLY A 192 1.24 14.63 10.03
N GLU A 193 2.43 15.23 9.98
CA GLU A 193 3.66 14.69 10.59
C GLU A 193 3.63 14.75 12.14
N GLY A 194 2.64 15.42 12.72
CA GLY A 194 2.56 15.69 14.16
C GLY A 194 3.43 16.88 14.59
N LEU A 195 3.74 17.79 13.67
CA LEU A 195 4.60 18.96 13.88
C LEU A 195 3.78 20.25 13.78
N PRO A 196 4.04 21.26 14.63
CA PRO A 196 3.19 22.45 14.70
C PRO A 196 3.49 23.48 13.60
N THR A 197 4.66 23.42 12.95
CA THR A 197 5.06 24.40 11.92
C THR A 197 5.77 23.75 10.75
N LEU A 198 5.74 24.44 9.60
CA LEU A 198 6.50 24.05 8.40
C LEU A 198 8.02 24.11 8.65
N ALA A 199 8.49 25.02 9.51
CA ALA A 199 9.91 25.10 9.87
C ALA A 199 10.37 23.85 10.64
N ASP A 200 9.54 23.34 11.56
CA ASP A 200 9.81 22.10 12.29
C ASP A 200 9.83 20.89 11.36
N LEU A 201 8.98 20.89 10.32
CA LEU A 201 8.97 19.85 9.29
C LEU A 201 10.30 19.83 8.52
N HIS A 202 10.73 20.97 7.99
CA HIS A 202 12.01 21.05 7.29
C HIS A 202 13.19 20.68 8.21
N ALA A 203 13.20 21.17 9.46
CA ALA A 203 14.21 20.79 10.44
C ALA A 203 14.23 19.29 10.70
N THR A 204 13.07 18.63 10.75
CA THR A 204 12.95 17.18 10.90
C THR A 204 13.48 16.45 9.67
N LEU A 205 13.15 16.87 8.45
CA LEU A 205 13.68 16.28 7.21
C LEU A 205 15.22 16.40 7.15
N HIS A 206 15.77 17.55 7.53
CA HIS A 206 17.23 17.76 7.60
C HIS A 206 17.96 16.88 8.63
N ARG A 207 17.24 16.22 9.55
CA ARG A 207 17.83 15.22 10.46
C ARG A 207 17.99 13.85 9.80
N PHE A 208 17.20 13.56 8.77
CA PHE A 208 17.16 12.26 8.11
C PHE A 208 17.82 12.26 6.73
N TYR A 209 17.86 13.40 6.06
CA TYR A 209 18.38 13.56 4.71
C TYR A 209 19.47 14.62 4.66
N THR A 210 20.47 14.41 3.81
CA THR A 210 21.53 15.39 3.60
C THR A 210 21.02 16.58 2.77
N PRO A 211 21.62 17.78 2.90
CA PRO A 211 21.13 18.98 2.20
C PRO A 211 21.02 18.82 0.67
N ASP A 212 21.93 18.08 0.05
CA ASP A 212 21.95 17.75 -1.39
C ASP A 212 20.77 16.85 -1.81
N GLN A 213 20.21 16.08 -0.88
CA GLN A 213 19.01 15.29 -1.15
C GLN A 213 17.73 16.13 -1.06
N LEU A 214 17.78 17.31 -0.44
CA LEU A 214 16.62 18.17 -0.18
C LEU A 214 16.61 19.44 -1.05
N GLU A 215 17.22 19.37 -2.23
CA GLU A 215 17.25 20.47 -3.18
C GLU A 215 15.84 20.80 -3.74
N PRO A 216 15.61 22.06 -4.16
CA PRO A 216 14.41 22.42 -4.91
C PRO A 216 14.20 21.50 -6.13
N GLY A 217 12.98 21.00 -6.28
CA GLY A 217 12.64 20.00 -7.30
C GLY A 217 12.87 18.53 -6.90
N THR A 218 13.45 18.25 -5.72
CA THR A 218 13.44 16.89 -5.19
C THR A 218 12.00 16.42 -4.99
N ARG A 219 11.68 15.27 -5.60
CA ARG A 219 10.39 14.61 -5.48
C ARG A 219 10.31 13.78 -4.20
N CYS A 220 9.22 13.94 -3.47
CA CYS A 220 8.90 13.16 -2.29
C CYS A 220 7.52 12.51 -2.41
N LEU A 221 7.37 11.46 -1.62
CA LEU A 221 6.14 10.71 -1.39
C LEU A 221 5.60 11.12 -0.02
N VAL A 222 4.36 11.61 0.01
CA VAL A 222 3.61 11.81 1.24
C VAL A 222 2.66 10.64 1.40
N LEU A 223 2.95 9.78 2.38
CA LEU A 223 2.19 8.58 2.67
C LEU A 223 1.19 8.90 3.77
N HIS A 224 -0.08 9.08 3.40
CA HIS A 224 -1.15 9.25 4.36
C HIS A 224 -1.57 7.88 4.88
N PHE A 225 -1.79 7.79 6.18
CA PHE A 225 -2.19 6.55 6.81
C PHE A 225 -3.10 6.76 8.00
N ARG A 226 -3.74 5.68 8.42
CA ARG A 226 -4.39 5.58 9.72
C ARG A 226 -3.92 4.34 10.46
N LEU A 227 -4.01 4.40 11.78
CA LEU A 227 -3.79 3.24 12.63
C LEU A 227 -4.88 2.18 12.38
N VAL A 228 -4.48 0.93 12.21
CA VAL A 228 -5.38 -0.24 12.19
C VAL A 228 -5.36 -0.92 13.55
N ALA A 229 -4.16 -1.23 14.03
CA ALA A 229 -3.94 -1.84 15.34
C ALA A 229 -2.55 -1.46 15.86
N ALA A 230 -2.43 -1.21 17.16
CA ALA A 230 -1.12 -1.21 17.80
C ALA A 230 -0.56 -2.64 17.81
N ALA A 231 0.74 -2.81 17.63
CA ALA A 231 1.34 -4.12 17.83
C ALA A 231 1.28 -4.46 19.32
N VAL A 232 0.72 -5.60 19.67
CA VAL A 232 0.78 -6.09 21.05
C VAL A 232 2.24 -6.37 21.36
N GLY A 233 2.83 -5.57 22.25
CA GLY A 233 4.15 -5.86 22.77
C GLY A 233 4.14 -7.25 23.42
N GLN A 234 5.16 -8.06 23.16
CA GLN A 234 5.58 -9.09 24.10
C GLN A 234 6.02 -8.37 25.38
N GLY A 235 5.08 -7.97 26.22
CA GLY A 235 5.34 -7.04 27.32
C GLY A 235 4.10 -6.34 27.85
N ALA A 236 3.05 -7.10 28.13
CA ALA A 236 2.00 -6.69 29.06
C ALA A 236 1.78 -7.82 30.08
N SER A 237 2.82 -8.15 30.83
CA SER A 237 2.61 -8.69 32.18
C SER A 237 2.40 -7.47 33.08
N ILE A 238 1.14 -7.27 33.47
CA ILE A 238 0.77 -6.49 34.65
C ILE A 238 1.17 -7.30 35.88
#